data_AF-A0A3R9WGP4-F1
#
_entry.id   AF-A0A3R9WGP4-F1
#
_cell.length_a   1.000
_cell.length_b   1.000
_cell.length_c   1.000
_cell.angle_alpha   90.00
_cell.angle_beta   90.00
_cell.angle_gamma   90.00
#
_symmetry.space_group_name_H-M   'P 1'
#
loop_
_entity.id
_entity.type
_entity.pdbx_description
1 polymer ?
#
loop_
_entity_poly.entity_id
_entity_poly.type
_entity_poly.pdbx_seq_one_letter_code
_entity_poly.pdbx_strand_id
1 'polypeptide(L)'
;MQYADPIPTANMTDHQRAWFYAEFAHARRDEVIGVLLAIFLGNFGIHQFYIRRNGLGILYLCFFWTGISAILGFIDAFFMPGRVRRYNAEQAAYIAAQILNTPMQAAPPPATLTCRACGAIIEPNATFCPHCGATTAADQLLSPPAV
;
A
#
# COMPACT_ATOMS: atom_id res chain seq x y z
N MET A 1 -4.93 -19.07 -9.55
CA MET A 1 -3.82 -19.47 -8.67
C MET A 1 -4.09 -18.91 -7.29
N GLN A 2 -4.66 -19.72 -6.41
CA GLN A 2 -4.85 -19.40 -4.99
C GLN A 2 -3.47 -19.43 -4.33
N TYR A 3 -2.95 -18.27 -3.98
CA TYR A 3 -1.72 -18.13 -3.20
C TYR A 3 -2.06 -18.46 -1.74
N ALA A 4 -2.00 -19.74 -1.40
CA ALA A 4 -2.18 -20.23 -0.05
C ALA A 4 -0.89 -20.01 0.75
N ASP A 5 -0.63 -18.76 1.14
CA ASP A 5 0.31 -18.43 2.22
C ASP A 5 -0.49 -18.17 3.51
N PRO A 6 0.09 -18.38 4.71
CA PRO A 6 -0.60 -18.16 5.99
C PRO A 6 -0.98 -16.69 6.07
N ILE A 7 -2.26 -16.45 5.87
CA ILE A 7 -2.83 -15.16 5.52
C ILE A 7 -2.52 -14.14 6.62
N PRO A 8 -1.69 -13.10 6.38
CA PRO A 8 -1.49 -11.99 7.32
C PRO A 8 -2.81 -11.26 7.62
N THR A 9 -3.81 -11.45 6.77
CA THR A 9 -5.15 -10.87 6.87
C THR A 9 -6.12 -11.66 7.74
N ALA A 10 -5.70 -12.75 8.40
CA ALA A 10 -6.55 -13.52 9.32
C ALA A 10 -7.15 -12.65 10.43
N ASN A 11 -6.38 -11.67 10.93
CA ASN A 11 -6.78 -10.77 12.00
C ASN A 11 -7.25 -9.37 11.51
N MET A 12 -7.45 -9.19 10.19
CA MET A 12 -7.86 -7.90 9.61
C MET A 12 -9.38 -7.81 9.41
N THR A 13 -9.94 -6.61 9.57
CA THR A 13 -11.34 -6.31 9.17
C THR A 13 -11.49 -6.30 7.65
N ASP A 14 -12.73 -6.38 7.14
CA ASP A 14 -12.98 -6.39 5.68
C ASP A 14 -12.49 -5.11 4.99
N HIS A 15 -12.64 -3.96 5.65
CA HIS A 15 -12.06 -2.70 5.17
C HIS A 15 -10.53 -2.80 5.13
N GLN A 16 -9.87 -3.22 6.22
CA GLN A 16 -8.41 -3.36 6.26
C GLN A 16 -7.89 -4.34 5.19
N ARG A 17 -8.63 -5.43 4.94
CA ARG A 17 -8.35 -6.40 3.86
C ARG A 17 -8.40 -5.76 2.49
N ALA A 18 -9.43 -4.95 2.21
CA ALA A 18 -9.57 -4.28 0.92
C ALA A 18 -8.38 -3.35 0.65
N TRP A 19 -7.96 -2.57 1.66
CA TRP A 19 -6.78 -1.70 1.57
C TRP A 19 -5.48 -2.49 1.42
N PHE A 20 -5.33 -3.58 2.17
CA PHE A 20 -4.18 -4.49 2.02
C PHE A 20 -4.06 -5.00 0.58
N TYR A 21 -5.15 -5.49 -0.02
CA TYR A 21 -5.10 -6.02 -1.38
C TYR A 21 -4.81 -4.96 -2.42
N ALA A 22 -5.34 -3.74 -2.26
CA ALA A 22 -5.03 -2.62 -3.14
C ALA A 22 -3.53 -2.28 -3.09
N GLU A 23 -2.97 -2.09 -1.89
CA GLU A 23 -1.56 -1.73 -1.71
C GLU A 23 -0.62 -2.86 -2.16
N PHE A 24 -0.92 -4.09 -1.74
CA PHE A 24 -0.12 -5.26 -2.11
C PHE A 24 -0.12 -5.52 -3.62
N ALA A 25 -1.23 -5.26 -4.32
CA ALA A 25 -1.28 -5.40 -5.77
C ALA A 25 -0.30 -4.46 -6.49
N HIS A 26 -0.03 -3.28 -5.93
CA HIS A 26 0.97 -2.33 -6.45
C HIS A 26 2.41 -2.67 -6.01
N ALA A 27 2.58 -3.20 -4.80
CA ALA A 27 3.89 -3.52 -4.23
C ALA A 27 4.48 -4.86 -4.70
N ARG A 28 3.63 -5.83 -5.07
CA ARG A 28 4.08 -7.17 -5.49
C ARG A 28 4.92 -7.13 -6.76
N ARG A 29 5.71 -8.17 -6.95
CA ARG A 29 6.54 -8.39 -8.14
C ARG A 29 6.21 -9.74 -8.75
N ASP A 30 6.06 -9.80 -10.06
CA ASP A 30 5.86 -11.06 -10.78
C ASP A 30 7.17 -11.86 -10.90
N GLU A 31 7.09 -13.15 -10.61
CA GLU A 31 8.22 -14.10 -10.71
C GLU A 31 8.75 -14.19 -12.14
N VAL A 32 7.82 -14.25 -13.11
CA VAL A 32 8.13 -14.41 -14.54
C VAL A 32 8.93 -13.22 -15.06
N ILE A 33 8.54 -12.00 -14.71
CA ILE A 33 9.28 -10.79 -15.09
C ILE A 33 10.71 -10.85 -14.53
N GLY A 34 10.86 -11.30 -13.28
CA GLY A 34 12.17 -11.51 -12.68
C GLY A 34 13.04 -12.49 -13.47
N VAL A 35 12.49 -13.64 -13.87
CA VAL A 35 13.21 -14.66 -14.66
C VAL A 35 13.60 -14.13 -16.04
N LEU A 36 12.67 -13.45 -16.72
CA LEU A 36 12.93 -12.86 -18.03
C LEU A 36 14.06 -11.82 -17.97
N LEU A 37 14.06 -10.97 -16.94
CA LEU A 37 15.16 -10.03 -16.71
C LEU A 37 16.48 -10.75 -16.46
N ALA A 38 16.48 -11.88 -15.73
CA ALA A 38 17.71 -12.64 -15.47
C ALA A 38 18.29 -13.28 -16.73
N ILE A 39 17.43 -13.78 -17.63
CA ILE A 39 17.88 -14.41 -18.90
C ILE A 39 18.36 -13.36 -19.90
N PHE A 40 17.57 -12.32 -20.17
CA PHE A 40 17.88 -11.35 -21.23
C PHE A 40 18.80 -10.22 -20.77
N LEU A 41 18.73 -9.85 -19.49
CA LEU A 41 19.42 -8.70 -18.91
C LEU A 41 20.38 -9.10 -17.78
N GLY A 42 20.66 -10.41 -17.63
CA GLY A 42 21.57 -10.96 -16.63
C GLY A 42 23.00 -10.47 -16.76
N ASN A 43 23.47 -10.26 -17.99
CA ASN A 43 24.82 -9.71 -18.24
C ASN A 43 25.02 -8.35 -17.56
N PHE A 44 23.99 -7.50 -17.53
CA PHE A 44 24.02 -6.20 -16.88
C PHE A 44 23.65 -6.25 -15.38
N GLY A 45 23.14 -7.38 -14.89
CA GLY A 45 22.68 -7.52 -13.51
C GLY A 45 21.36 -6.83 -13.18
N ILE A 46 20.59 -6.41 -14.19
CA ILE A 46 19.39 -5.57 -13.98
C ILE A 46 18.31 -6.32 -13.18
N HIS A 47 18.26 -7.64 -13.31
CA HIS A 47 17.34 -8.51 -12.57
C HIS A 47 17.44 -8.39 -11.05
N GLN A 48 18.57 -7.94 -10.50
CA GLN A 48 18.73 -7.76 -9.06
C GLN A 48 18.05 -6.50 -8.53
N PHE A 49 17.95 -5.45 -9.35
CA PHE A 49 17.24 -4.23 -8.99
C PHE A 49 15.72 -4.44 -8.96
N TYR A 50 15.22 -5.42 -9.70
CA TYR A 50 13.79 -5.76 -9.72
C TYR A 50 13.23 -6.10 -8.33
N ILE A 51 14.00 -6.84 -7.53
CA ILE A 51 13.69 -7.20 -6.13
C ILE A 51 14.42 -6.31 -5.11
N ARG A 52 14.81 -5.09 -5.50
CA ARG A 52 15.50 -4.08 -4.66
C ARG A 52 16.82 -4.55 -4.01
N ARG A 53 17.51 -5.54 -4.59
CA ARG A 53 18.86 -5.96 -4.14
C ARG A 53 19.94 -5.09 -4.78
N ASN A 54 19.89 -3.79 -4.51
CA ASN A 54 20.66 -2.78 -5.21
C ASN A 54 22.18 -3.00 -5.12
N GLY A 55 22.69 -3.39 -3.95
CA GLY A 55 24.13 -3.65 -3.76
C GLY A 55 24.66 -4.74 -4.70
N LEU A 56 23.92 -5.84 -4.87
CA LEU A 56 24.29 -6.90 -5.81
C LEU A 56 24.08 -6.48 -7.26
N GLY A 57 23.05 -5.68 -7.56
CA GLY A 57 22.87 -5.12 -8.89
C GLY A 57 24.06 -4.24 -9.31
N ILE A 58 24.54 -3.37 -8.41
CA ILE A 58 25.73 -2.54 -8.66
C ILE A 58 26.97 -3.42 -8.86
N LEU A 59 27.15 -4.46 -8.04
CA LEU A 59 28.25 -5.40 -8.20
C LEU A 59 28.25 -6.04 -9.60
N TYR A 60 27.10 -6.54 -10.05
CA TYR A 60 26.98 -7.15 -11.38
C TYR A 60 27.25 -6.12 -12.49
N LEU A 61 26.81 -4.88 -12.31
CA LEU A 61 27.04 -3.79 -13.25
C LEU A 61 28.52 -3.37 -13.31
N CYS A 62 29.31 -3.54 -12.26
CA CYS A 62 30.76 -3.33 -12.30
C CYS A 62 31.50 -4.46 -13.03
N PHE A 63 30.98 -5.69 -12.96
CA PHE A 63 31.59 -6.87 -13.57
C PHE A 63 30.98 -7.28 -14.92
N PHE A 64 30.03 -6.51 -15.48
CA PHE A 64 29.33 -6.86 -16.73
C PHE A 64 30.26 -7.07 -17.92
N TRP A 65 31.37 -6.31 -17.99
CA TRP A 65 32.36 -6.40 -19.07
C TRP A 65 33.18 -7.69 -19.05
N THR A 66 33.19 -8.41 -17.92
CA THR A 66 33.90 -9.68 -17.78
C THR A 66 33.11 -10.88 -18.30
N GLY A 67 31.81 -10.70 -18.61
CA GLY A 67 30.91 -11.80 -18.99
C GLY A 67 30.54 -12.75 -17.84
N ILE A 68 31.20 -12.67 -16.68
CA ILE A 68 30.87 -13.46 -15.47
C ILE A 68 29.44 -13.18 -15.02
N SER A 69 29.02 -11.91 -15.08
CA SER A 69 27.64 -11.51 -14.76
C SER A 69 26.60 -12.22 -15.63
N ALA A 70 26.91 -12.56 -16.89
CA ALA A 70 25.99 -13.31 -17.75
C ALA A 70 25.81 -14.76 -17.26
N ILE A 71 26.91 -15.44 -16.89
CA ILE A 71 26.86 -16.81 -16.38
C ILE A 71 26.12 -16.85 -15.03
N LEU A 72 26.47 -15.93 -14.12
CA LEU A 72 25.78 -15.82 -12.83
C LEU A 72 24.31 -15.44 -13.01
N GLY A 73 23.98 -14.56 -13.95
CA GLY A 73 22.61 -14.17 -14.31
C GLY A 73 21.77 -15.36 -14.80
N PHE A 74 22.36 -16.24 -15.60
CA PHE A 74 21.71 -17.46 -16.05
C PHE A 74 21.43 -18.44 -14.90
N ILE A 75 22.39 -18.63 -13.99
CA ILE A 75 22.18 -19.43 -12.75
C ILE A 75 21.09 -18.79 -11.89
N ASP A 76 21.14 -17.48 -11.75
CA ASP A 76 20.18 -16.68 -10.99
C ASP A 76 18.75 -16.77 -11.52
N ALA A 77 18.57 -17.05 -12.81
CA ALA A 77 17.25 -17.24 -13.41
C ALA A 77 16.49 -18.42 -12.78
N PHE A 78 17.18 -19.50 -12.39
CA PHE A 78 16.57 -20.65 -11.72
C PHE A 78 16.14 -20.33 -10.28
N PHE A 79 16.92 -19.51 -9.58
CA PHE A 79 16.62 -19.12 -8.19
C PHE A 79 15.69 -17.89 -8.12
N MET A 80 15.47 -17.20 -9.23
CA MET A 80 14.70 -15.97 -9.28
C MET A 80 13.24 -16.12 -8.80
N PRO A 81 12.48 -17.17 -9.20
CA PRO A 81 11.13 -17.36 -8.69
C PRO A 81 11.09 -17.47 -7.17
N GLY A 82 12.01 -18.26 -6.58
CA GLY A 82 12.12 -18.40 -5.13
C GLY A 82 12.48 -17.09 -4.43
N ARG A 83 13.37 -16.28 -5.02
CA ARG A 83 13.73 -14.94 -4.50
C ARG A 83 12.55 -13.97 -4.55
N VAL A 84 11.79 -13.96 -5.65
CA VAL A 84 10.60 -13.11 -5.79
C VAL A 84 9.49 -13.52 -4.82
N ARG A 85 9.26 -14.81 -4.61
CA ARG A 85 8.30 -15.30 -3.60
C ARG A 85 8.65 -14.83 -2.19
N ARG A 86 9.92 -14.99 -1.79
CA ARG A 86 10.39 -14.51 -0.48
C ARG A 86 10.23 -12.99 -0.34
N TYR A 87 10.62 -12.24 -1.37
CA TYR A 87 10.45 -10.79 -1.40
C TYR A 87 8.97 -10.37 -1.26
N ASN A 88 8.07 -11.00 -2.02
CA ASN A 88 6.65 -10.71 -1.94
C ASN A 88 6.05 -11.09 -0.57
N ALA A 89 6.48 -12.20 0.03
CA ALA A 89 6.05 -12.59 1.38
C ALA A 89 6.50 -11.58 2.44
N GLU A 90 7.73 -11.09 2.37
CA GLU A 90 8.25 -10.02 3.23
C GLU A 90 7.48 -8.70 3.03
N GLN A 91 7.21 -8.31 1.78
CA GLN A 91 6.41 -7.12 1.47
C GLN A 91 4.98 -7.23 2.00
N ALA A 92 4.34 -8.40 1.85
CA ALA A 92 3.02 -8.65 2.41
C ALA A 92 2.99 -8.50 3.93
N ALA A 93 3.99 -9.06 4.63
CA ALA A 93 4.12 -8.92 6.08
C ALA A 93 4.32 -7.47 6.52
N TYR A 94 5.16 -6.71 5.81
CA TYR A 94 5.40 -5.29 6.09
C TYR A 94 4.13 -4.44 5.93
N ILE A 95 3.44 -4.56 4.80
CA ILE A 95 2.18 -3.83 4.52
C ILE A 95 1.11 -4.20 5.55
N ALA A 96 0.98 -5.50 5.87
CA ALA A 96 0.05 -5.97 6.89
C ALA A 96 0.32 -5.34 8.27
N ALA A 97 1.59 -5.31 8.69
CA ALA A 97 1.98 -4.69 9.96
C ALA A 97 1.65 -3.19 10.00
N GLN A 98 1.85 -2.47 8.89
CA GLN A 98 1.46 -1.06 8.79
C GLN A 98 -0.04 -0.86 8.93
N ILE A 99 -0.86 -1.68 8.26
CA ILE A 99 -2.33 -1.54 8.30
C ILE A 99 -2.90 -1.84 9.68
N LEU A 100 -2.34 -2.83 10.39
CA LEU A 100 -2.77 -3.18 11.74
C LEU A 100 -2.34 -2.14 12.78
N ASN A 101 -1.19 -1.51 12.61
CA ASN A 101 -0.65 -0.51 13.55
C ASN A 101 -1.07 0.91 13.22
N THR A 102 -1.54 1.18 12.00
CA THR A 102 -2.11 2.48 11.66
C THR A 102 -3.45 2.56 12.37
N PRO A 103 -3.66 3.52 13.31
CA PRO A 103 -5.01 3.84 13.74
C PRO A 103 -5.69 4.29 12.45
N MET A 104 -6.51 3.42 11.89
CA MET A 104 -7.31 3.71 10.73
C MET A 104 -8.08 4.95 11.16
N GLN A 105 -7.62 6.13 10.73
CA GLN A 105 -8.37 7.35 10.92
C GLN A 105 -9.57 7.11 10.04
N ALA A 106 -10.62 6.54 10.65
CA ALA A 106 -11.97 6.71 10.18
C ALA A 106 -12.03 8.19 9.83
N ALA A 107 -12.35 8.49 8.56
CA ALA A 107 -12.60 9.85 8.14
C ALA A 107 -13.33 10.54 9.29
N PRO A 108 -12.83 11.68 9.81
CA PRO A 108 -13.43 12.30 10.99
C PRO A 108 -14.93 12.30 10.76
N PRO A 109 -15.73 11.74 11.69
CA PRO A 109 -17.16 11.61 11.49
C PRO A 109 -17.66 12.96 11.00
N PRO A 110 -18.51 13.01 9.94
CA PRO A 110 -18.92 14.26 9.34
C PRO A 110 -19.36 15.17 10.48
N ALA A 111 -18.69 16.31 10.64
CA ALA A 111 -18.99 17.22 11.74
C ALA A 111 -20.44 17.66 11.58
N THR A 112 -21.34 17.06 12.34
CA THR A 112 -22.76 17.37 12.31
C THR A 112 -22.96 18.67 13.08
N LEU A 113 -23.13 19.77 12.35
CA LEU A 113 -23.54 21.03 12.95
C LEU A 113 -25.05 20.97 13.25
N THR A 114 -25.49 21.67 14.29
CA THR A 114 -26.92 21.81 14.62
C THR A 114 -27.32 23.28 14.54
N CYS A 115 -28.49 23.55 13.96
CA CYS A 115 -29.01 24.90 13.82
C CYS A 115 -29.47 25.42 15.19
N ARG A 116 -28.92 26.56 15.64
CA ARG A 116 -29.29 27.17 16.92
C ARG A 116 -30.72 27.71 16.98
N ALA A 117 -31.35 27.98 15.84
CA ALA A 117 -32.69 28.53 15.77
C ALA A 117 -33.80 27.47 15.90
N CYS A 118 -33.62 26.30 15.28
CA CYS A 118 -34.65 25.26 15.22
C CYS A 118 -34.18 23.87 15.67
N GLY A 119 -32.89 23.67 15.91
CA GLY A 119 -32.31 22.39 16.33
C GLY A 119 -32.00 21.40 15.20
N ALA A 120 -32.31 21.72 13.93
CA ALA A 120 -32.06 20.80 12.82
C ALA A 120 -30.57 20.54 12.57
N ILE A 121 -30.20 19.31 12.21
CA ILE A 121 -28.83 18.96 11.81
C ILE A 121 -28.57 19.54 10.41
N ILE A 122 -27.46 20.25 10.25
CA ILE A 122 -27.06 20.94 9.02
C ILE A 122 -25.65 20.53 8.58
N GLU A 123 -25.38 20.60 7.28
CA GLU A 123 -24.04 20.37 6.74
C GLU A 123 -23.06 21.44 7.21
N PRO A 124 -21.79 21.09 7.46
CA PRO A 124 -20.80 21.97 8.09
C PRO A 124 -20.46 23.26 7.33
N ASN A 125 -20.89 23.38 6.07
CA ASN A 125 -20.65 24.54 5.21
C ASN A 125 -21.95 25.16 4.67
N ALA A 126 -23.11 24.81 5.23
CA ALA A 126 -24.36 25.47 4.89
C ALA A 126 -24.28 26.95 5.28
N THR A 127 -24.74 27.85 4.41
CA THR A 127 -24.88 29.30 4.68
C THR A 127 -26.26 29.64 5.25
N PHE A 128 -27.25 28.78 5.01
CA PHE A 128 -28.63 28.90 5.49
C PHE A 128 -29.16 27.54 5.94
N CYS A 129 -29.98 27.52 6.99
CA CYS A 129 -30.66 26.31 7.45
C CYS A 129 -31.83 25.95 6.50
N PRO A 130 -31.87 24.76 5.89
CA PRO A 130 -32.94 24.37 4.97
C PRO A 130 -34.29 24.13 5.66
N HIS A 131 -34.32 24.06 6.99
CA HIS A 131 -35.53 23.76 7.75
C HIS A 131 -36.25 25.01 8.28
N CYS A 132 -35.52 26.10 8.59
CA CYS A 132 -36.11 27.32 9.15
C CYS A 132 -35.62 28.62 8.48
N GLY A 133 -34.63 28.58 7.59
CA GLY A 133 -34.11 29.74 6.87
C GLY A 133 -33.13 30.63 7.64
N ALA A 134 -32.78 30.29 8.89
CA ALA A 134 -31.80 31.06 9.66
C ALA A 134 -30.39 30.98 9.02
N THR A 135 -29.64 32.09 9.07
CA THR A 135 -28.25 32.11 8.60
C THR A 135 -27.34 31.36 9.56
N THR A 136 -26.46 30.55 9.01
CA THR A 136 -25.50 29.73 9.78
C THR A 136 -24.15 30.44 9.71
N ALA A 137 -23.79 31.14 10.78
CA ALA A 137 -22.52 31.86 10.86
C ALA A 137 -21.36 30.87 11.03
N ALA A 138 -20.19 31.18 10.46
CA ALA A 138 -18.97 30.36 10.51
C ALA A 138 -18.40 30.10 11.93
N ASP A 139 -18.98 30.72 12.97
CA ASP A 139 -18.52 30.68 14.36
C ASP A 139 -19.25 29.63 15.24
N GLN A 140 -19.87 28.61 14.64
CA GLN A 140 -20.60 27.56 15.37
C GLN A 140 -19.73 26.37 15.82
N LEU A 141 -18.41 26.50 15.79
CA LEU A 141 -17.52 25.53 16.41
C LEU A 141 -17.50 25.78 17.92
N LEU A 142 -18.37 25.09 18.67
CA LEU A 142 -18.18 24.58 20.05
C LEU A 142 -19.52 24.49 20.78
N SER A 143 -20.20 23.35 20.65
CA SER A 143 -20.78 22.73 21.85
C SER A 143 -20.71 21.20 21.72
N PRO A 144 -20.10 20.49 22.68
CA PRO A 144 -20.21 19.04 22.74
C PRO A 144 -21.68 18.63 22.94
N PRO A 145 -22.09 17.41 22.53
CA PRO A 145 -23.45 16.93 22.75
C PRO A 145 -23.76 16.93 24.24
N ALA A 146 -24.85 17.59 24.64
CA ALA A 146 -25.37 17.51 26.00
C ALA A 146 -25.77 16.05 26.28
N VAL A 147 -25.19 15.49 27.36
CA VAL A 147 -25.54 14.20 27.95
C VAL A 147 -26.91 14.28 28.61
#